data_AF-A0A829Q9L1-F1
#
_entry.id   AF-A0A829Q9L1-F1
#
_cell.length_a   1.000
_cell.length_b   1.000
_cell.length_c   1.000
_cell.angle_alpha   90.00
_cell.angle_beta   90.00
_cell.angle_gamma   90.00
#
_symmetry.space_group_name_H-M   'P 1'
#
loop_
_entity.id
_entity.type
_entity.pdbx_description
1 polymer ?
#
loop_
_entity_poly.entity_id
_entity_poly.type
_entity_poly.pdbx_seq_one_letter_code
_entity_poly.pdbx_strand_id
1 'polypeptide(L)'
;MIRLLRENGGKLPGVPDDEMPVLIVTITGAKSGIQRLTPLGYFEHRGRRFVVGSNGGQERPPSWIFNVRANPEVTVEVVPNVYAAVARELNSEERHRMFQALAAKYAFFGDYQSRITRVIPMFELVPC
;
A
#
# COMPACT_ATOMS: atom_id res chain seq x y z
N MET A 1 9.37 -0.50 -14.33
CA MET A 1 9.13 -0.29 -12.88
C MET A 1 9.40 -1.54 -12.05
N ILE A 2 8.56 -2.59 -12.13
CA ILE A 2 8.72 -3.83 -11.31
C ILE A 2 10.12 -4.44 -11.43
N ARG A 3 10.66 -4.54 -12.64
CA ARG A 3 12.03 -5.03 -12.88
C ARG A 3 13.07 -4.23 -12.08
N LEU A 4 12.97 -2.90 -12.09
CA LEU A 4 13.89 -2.02 -11.36
C LEU A 4 13.78 -2.25 -9.85
N LEU A 5 12.57 -2.40 -9.31
CA LEU A 5 12.38 -2.73 -7.89
C LEU A 5 13.09 -4.03 -7.52
N ARG A 6 12.96 -5.07 -8.35
CA ARG A 6 13.61 -6.37 -8.10
C ARG A 6 15.13 -6.29 -8.18
N GLU A 7 15.65 -5.57 -9.18
CA GLU A 7 17.09 -5.37 -9.38
C GLU A 7 17.73 -4.51 -8.28
N ASN A 8 16.94 -3.67 -7.59
CA ASN A 8 17.42 -2.71 -6.58
C ASN A 8 16.86 -2.99 -5.17
N GLY A 9 16.54 -4.25 -4.86
CA GLY A 9 16.17 -4.65 -3.48
C GLY A 9 14.91 -3.97 -2.94
N GLY A 10 13.93 -3.67 -3.80
CA GLY A 10 12.67 -3.02 -3.45
C GLY A 10 12.72 -1.48 -3.47
N LYS A 11 13.84 -0.89 -3.89
CA LYS A 11 14.01 0.55 -4.02
C LYS A 11 13.89 1.01 -5.48
N LEU A 12 13.40 2.22 -5.68
CA LEU A 12 13.42 2.85 -7.00
C LEU A 12 14.78 3.53 -7.21
N PRO A 13 15.44 3.36 -8.37
CA PRO A 13 16.68 4.08 -8.66
C PRO A 13 16.47 5.61 -8.61
N GLY A 14 17.37 6.32 -7.94
CA GLY A 14 17.31 7.79 -7.81
C GLY A 14 16.33 8.31 -6.77
N VAL A 15 15.66 7.41 -6.03
CA VAL A 15 14.81 7.75 -4.89
C VAL A 15 15.64 7.68 -3.60
N PRO A 16 15.65 8.72 -2.76
CA PRO A 16 16.34 8.72 -1.47
C PRO A 16 15.93 7.57 -0.53
N ASP A 17 16.85 7.16 0.33
CA ASP A 17 16.65 6.03 1.26
C ASP A 17 15.63 6.30 2.39
N ASP A 18 15.35 7.57 2.66
CA ASP A 18 14.33 8.03 3.59
C ASP A 18 12.93 8.09 2.97
N GLU A 19 12.81 7.85 1.66
CA GLU A 19 11.52 7.75 0.97
C GLU A 19 10.77 6.46 1.36
N MET A 20 9.44 6.50 1.21
CA MET A 20 8.59 5.37 1.56
C MET A 20 8.97 4.12 0.76
N PRO A 21 9.31 3.00 1.42
CA PRO A 21 9.75 1.80 0.73
C PRO A 21 8.58 1.20 -0.07
N VAL A 22 8.91 0.49 -1.15
CA VAL A 22 7.93 -0.09 -2.07
C VAL A 22 7.95 -1.60 -1.99
N LEU A 23 6.76 -2.19 -1.97
CA LEU A 23 6.55 -3.62 -2.15
C LEU A 23 5.73 -3.86 -3.42
N ILE A 24 5.73 -5.09 -3.93
CA ILE A 24 4.89 -5.48 -5.05
C ILE A 24 3.75 -6.36 -4.51
N VAL A 25 2.51 -6.00 -4.82
CA VAL A 25 1.33 -6.81 -4.48
C VAL A 25 0.74 -7.39 -5.76
N THR A 26 0.59 -8.70 -5.81
CA THR A 26 -0.23 -9.37 -6.84
C THR A 26 -1.69 -9.30 -6.40
N ILE A 27 -2.51 -8.59 -7.18
CA ILE A 27 -3.93 -8.32 -6.87
C ILE A 27 -4.82 -8.85 -8.00
N THR A 28 -5.88 -9.58 -7.64
CA THR A 28 -6.89 -10.10 -8.56
C THR A 28 -7.92 -9.04 -8.90
N GLY A 29 -8.06 -8.68 -10.18
CA GLY A 29 -9.01 -7.67 -10.62
C GLY A 29 -10.48 -8.08 -10.37
N ALA A 30 -11.25 -7.27 -9.63
CA ALA A 30 -12.62 -7.60 -9.20
C ALA A 30 -13.56 -7.96 -10.36
N LYS A 31 -13.44 -7.28 -11.50
CA LYS A 31 -14.28 -7.53 -12.69
C LYS A 31 -13.68 -8.54 -13.64
N SER A 32 -12.35 -8.59 -13.73
CA SER A 32 -11.64 -9.31 -14.80
C SER A 32 -11.13 -10.69 -14.39
N GLY A 33 -10.96 -10.96 -13.09
CA GLY A 33 -10.23 -12.14 -12.58
C GLY A 33 -8.72 -12.12 -12.85
N ILE A 34 -8.23 -11.26 -13.75
CA ILE A 34 -6.81 -11.14 -14.07
C ILE A 34 -6.00 -10.60 -12.88
N GLN A 35 -4.95 -11.33 -12.51
CA GLN A 35 -3.94 -10.91 -11.54
C GLN A 35 -3.00 -9.85 -12.11
N ARG A 36 -2.69 -8.83 -11.32
CA ARG A 36 -1.78 -7.74 -11.70
C ARG A 36 -0.78 -7.45 -10.58
N LEU A 37 0.48 -7.28 -10.97
CA LEU A 37 1.54 -6.82 -10.09
C LEU A 37 1.40 -5.30 -9.90
N THR A 38 1.21 -4.88 -8.65
CA THR A 38 0.95 -3.48 -8.28
C THR A 38 2.01 -3.01 -7.30
N PRO A 39 2.96 -2.16 -7.72
CA PRO A 39 3.89 -1.51 -6.81
C PRO A 39 3.15 -0.56 -5.88
N LEU A 40 3.33 -0.70 -4.57
CA LEU A 40 2.72 0.16 -3.56
C LEU A 40 3.75 0.55 -2.52
N GLY A 41 3.75 1.84 -2.14
CA GLY A 41 4.44 2.28 -0.94
C GLY A 41 3.84 1.59 0.29
N TYR A 42 4.68 1.11 1.20
CA TYR A 42 4.22 0.50 2.45
C TYR A 42 4.80 1.18 3.67
N PHE A 43 4.03 1.11 4.75
CA PHE A 43 4.40 1.58 6.07
C PHE A 43 4.53 0.39 7.00
N GLU A 44 5.68 0.27 7.65
CA GLU A 44 5.88 -0.71 8.70
C GLU A 44 5.76 -0.04 10.06
N HIS A 45 4.92 -0.60 10.93
CA HIS A 45 4.71 -0.10 12.27
C HIS A 45 4.49 -1.27 13.23
N ARG A 46 5.39 -1.38 14.23
CA ARG A 46 5.35 -2.43 15.26
C ARG A 46 5.25 -3.86 14.67
N GLY A 47 6.07 -4.14 13.65
CA GLY A 47 6.13 -5.46 12.99
C GLY A 47 4.98 -5.76 12.03
N ARG A 48 4.06 -4.81 11.80
CA ARG A 48 2.92 -4.94 10.89
C ARG A 48 3.15 -4.08 9.65
N ARG A 49 2.68 -4.53 8.49
CA ARG A 49 2.82 -3.82 7.21
C ARG A 49 1.49 -3.32 6.70
N PHE A 50 1.49 -2.07 6.23
CA PHE A 50 0.30 -1.39 5.75
C PHE A 50 0.55 -0.78 4.37
N VAL A 51 -0.43 -0.91 3.47
CA VAL A 51 -0.47 -0.18 2.20
C VAL A 51 -1.53 0.90 2.24
N VAL A 52 -1.30 2.01 1.54
CA VAL A 52 -2.12 3.23 1.67
C VAL A 52 -2.78 3.61 0.35
N GLY A 53 -4.10 3.74 0.36
CA GLY A 53 -4.94 4.08 -0.79
C GLY A 53 -4.91 5.56 -1.18
N SER A 54 -3.74 6.20 -1.21
CA SER A 54 -3.64 7.67 -1.33
C SER A 54 -3.85 8.18 -2.75
N ASN A 55 -3.33 7.49 -3.77
CA ASN A 55 -3.30 7.97 -5.16
C ASN A 55 -2.78 9.42 -5.27
N GLY A 56 -1.71 9.73 -4.54
CA GLY A 56 -1.12 11.08 -4.50
C GLY A 56 -2.04 12.17 -3.91
N GLY A 57 -3.07 11.79 -3.15
CA GLY A 57 -4.07 12.74 -2.64
C GLY A 57 -5.07 13.19 -3.70
N GLN A 58 -5.40 12.35 -4.69
CA GLN A 58 -6.48 12.62 -5.62
C GLN A 58 -7.84 12.18 -5.06
N GLU A 59 -8.92 12.89 -5.41
CA GLU A 59 -10.28 12.52 -5.02
C GLU A 59 -10.68 11.14 -5.54
N ARG A 60 -10.22 10.77 -6.73
CA ARG A 60 -10.44 9.43 -7.25
C ARG A 60 -9.57 8.41 -6.49
N PRO A 61 -10.16 7.39 -5.84
CA PRO A 61 -9.40 6.31 -5.23
C PRO A 61 -8.73 5.44 -6.30
N PRO A 62 -7.55 4.87 -6.01
CA PRO A 62 -6.87 3.97 -6.94
C PRO A 62 -7.66 2.67 -7.14
N SER A 63 -7.63 2.13 -8.36
CA SER A 63 -8.46 0.98 -8.76
C SER A 63 -8.20 -0.28 -7.93
N TRP A 64 -6.99 -0.46 -7.42
CA TRP A 64 -6.60 -1.63 -6.64
C TRP A 64 -7.41 -1.79 -5.34
N ILE A 65 -7.89 -0.69 -4.74
CA ILE A 65 -8.71 -0.73 -3.51
C ILE A 65 -9.98 -1.54 -3.76
N PHE A 66 -10.65 -1.29 -4.88
CA PHE A 66 -11.86 -2.03 -5.24
C PHE A 66 -11.56 -3.51 -5.49
N ASN A 67 -10.37 -3.81 -6.02
CA ASN A 67 -9.94 -5.17 -6.25
C ASN A 67 -9.69 -5.93 -4.95
N VAL A 68 -8.95 -5.35 -3.99
CA VAL A 68 -8.65 -6.03 -2.72
C VAL A 68 -9.87 -6.14 -1.80
N ARG A 69 -10.83 -5.20 -1.90
CA ARG A 69 -12.11 -5.34 -1.19
C ARG A 69 -12.95 -6.51 -1.70
N ALA A 70 -12.86 -6.82 -2.99
CA ALA A 70 -13.57 -7.95 -3.58
C ALA A 70 -12.79 -9.28 -3.43
N ASN A 71 -11.45 -9.22 -3.57
CA ASN A 71 -10.55 -10.37 -3.50
C ASN A 71 -9.37 -10.01 -2.56
N PRO A 72 -9.50 -10.26 -1.24
CA PRO A 72 -8.53 -9.78 -0.27
C PRO A 72 -7.25 -10.64 -0.21
N GLU A 73 -7.28 -11.84 -0.78
CA GLU A 73 -6.11 -12.71 -0.91
C GLU A 73 -5.12 -12.11 -1.92
N VAL A 74 -3.89 -11.90 -1.45
CA VAL A 74 -2.82 -11.27 -2.24
C VAL A 74 -1.51 -12.02 -2.06
N THR A 75 -0.63 -11.89 -3.04
CA THR A 75 0.79 -12.25 -2.88
C THR A 75 1.58 -10.96 -2.69
N VAL A 76 2.40 -10.91 -1.64
CA VAL A 76 3.24 -9.76 -1.31
C VAL A 76 4.69 -10.12 -1.57
N GLU A 77 5.38 -9.26 -2.30
CA GLU A 77 6.82 -9.33 -2.53
C GLU A 77 7.48 -8.11 -1.89
N VAL A 78 8.14 -8.34 -0.76
CA VAL A 78 9.10 -7.42 -0.14
C VAL A 78 10.47 -7.92 -0.53
N VAL A 79 10.97 -7.42 -1.66
CA VAL A 79 12.16 -7.95 -2.36
C VAL A 79 13.29 -8.29 -1.37
N PRO A 80 13.84 -9.52 -1.39
CA PRO A 80 13.53 -10.64 -2.29
C PRO A 80 12.43 -11.60 -1.76
N ASN A 81 11.84 -11.32 -0.60
CA ASN A 81 10.92 -12.23 0.07
C ASN A 81 9.51 -12.16 -0.52
N VAL A 82 8.91 -13.31 -0.76
CA VAL A 82 7.55 -13.46 -1.28
C VAL A 82 6.71 -14.27 -0.30
N TYR A 83 5.50 -13.81 0.01
CA TYR A 83 4.58 -14.49 0.91
C TYR A 83 3.11 -14.25 0.54
N ALA A 84 2.24 -15.18 0.91
CA ALA A 84 0.80 -15.01 0.82
C ALA A 84 0.29 -14.16 2.00
N ALA A 85 -0.69 -13.30 1.74
CA ALA A 85 -1.29 -12.46 2.77
C ALA A 85 -2.76 -12.16 2.46
N VAL A 86 -3.45 -11.66 3.47
CA VAL A 86 -4.78 -11.05 3.35
C VAL A 86 -4.65 -9.54 3.51
N ALA A 87 -5.13 -8.78 2.52
CA ALA A 87 -5.22 -7.33 2.57
C ALA A 87 -6.47 -6.90 3.37
N ARG A 88 -6.31 -6.75 4.69
CA ARG A 88 -7.40 -6.38 5.61
C ARG A 88 -7.55 -4.88 5.69
N GLU A 89 -8.70 -4.35 5.30
CA GLU A 89 -9.00 -2.93 5.48
C GLU A 89 -9.10 -2.59 6.97
N LEU A 90 -8.44 -1.52 7.37
CA LEU A 90 -8.53 -0.99 8.73
C LEU A 90 -9.89 -0.32 8.93
N ASN A 91 -10.51 -0.56 10.09
CA ASN A 91 -11.69 0.21 10.47
C ASN A 91 -11.32 1.67 10.80
N SER A 92 -12.32 2.53 11.00
CA SER A 92 -12.12 3.97 11.21
C SER A 92 -11.15 4.30 12.36
N GLU A 93 -11.23 3.59 13.48
CA GLU A 93 -10.37 3.85 14.64
C GLU A 93 -8.94 3.36 14.42
N GLU A 94 -8.79 2.13 13.92
CA GLU A 94 -7.48 1.57 13.56
C GLU A 94 -6.78 2.46 12.54
N ARG A 95 -7.52 2.86 11.51
CA ARG A 95 -7.04 3.76 10.47
C ARG A 95 -6.65 5.11 11.06
N HIS A 96 -7.46 5.70 11.94
CA HIS A 96 -7.12 7.00 12.53
C HIS A 96 -5.77 6.96 13.25
N ARG A 97 -5.58 5.96 14.13
CA ARG A 97 -4.32 5.75 14.87
C ARG A 97 -3.13 5.50 13.94
N MET A 98 -3.30 4.61 12.96
CA MET A 98 -2.21 4.27 12.03
C MET A 98 -1.88 5.41 11.07
N PHE A 99 -2.88 6.20 10.67
CA PHE A 99 -2.65 7.35 9.81
C PHE A 99 -1.91 8.48 10.53
N GLN A 100 -2.16 8.69 11.82
CA GLN A 100 -1.35 9.62 12.63
C GLN A 100 0.11 9.18 12.68
N ALA A 101 0.36 7.89 12.94
CA ALA A 101 1.73 7.33 12.94
C ALA A 101 2.39 7.43 11.55
N LEU A 102 1.63 7.19 10.49
CA LEU A 102 2.08 7.33 9.11
C LEU A 102 2.47 8.79 8.81
N ALA A 103 1.59 9.75 9.12
CA ALA A 103 1.81 11.17 8.83
C ALA A 103 2.94 11.77 9.69
N ALA A 104 3.17 11.25 10.90
CA ALA A 104 4.32 11.62 11.71
C ALA A 104 5.65 11.21 11.06
N LYS A 105 5.68 10.11 10.31
CA LYS A 105 6.87 9.64 9.59
C LYS A 105 6.98 10.23 8.18
N TYR A 106 5.85 10.37 7.49
CA TYR A 106 5.74 10.79 6.10
C TYR A 106 4.72 11.93 5.99
N ALA A 107 5.17 13.16 6.28
CA ALA A 107 4.31 14.33 6.43
C ALA A 107 3.39 14.60 5.23
N PHE A 108 3.84 14.27 4.01
CA PHE A 108 3.07 14.44 2.78
C PHE A 108 1.73 13.68 2.78
N PHE A 109 1.54 12.62 3.58
CA PHE A 109 0.23 11.99 3.72
C PHE A 109 -0.79 12.90 4.42
N GLY A 110 -0.35 13.73 5.37
CA GLY A 110 -1.20 14.76 5.97
C GLY A 110 -1.73 15.73 4.91
N ASP A 111 -0.83 16.22 4.05
CA ASP A 111 -1.18 17.09 2.93
C ASP A 111 -2.08 16.41 1.90
N TYR A 112 -1.90 15.10 1.68
CA TYR A 112 -2.77 14.34 0.78
C TYR A 112 -4.20 14.28 1.31
N GLN A 113 -4.37 14.02 2.61
CA GLN A 113 -5.69 13.91 3.22
C GLN A 113 -6.38 15.27 3.38
N SER A 114 -5.63 16.35 3.62
CA SER A 114 -6.22 17.69 3.82
C SER A 114 -6.82 18.28 2.55
N ARG A 115 -6.37 17.83 1.38
CA ARG A 115 -6.80 18.34 0.06
C ARG A 115 -7.97 17.55 -0.55
N ILE A 116 -8.45 16.50 0.10
CA ILE A 116 -9.56 15.66 -0.39
C ILE A 116 -10.61 15.39 0.67
N THR A 117 -11.83 15.15 0.22
CA THR A 117 -12.99 14.87 1.10
C THR A 117 -13.08 13.42 1.51
N ARG A 118 -12.65 12.48 0.66
CA ARG A 118 -12.66 11.05 1.01
C ARG A 118 -11.63 10.72 2.09
N VAL A 119 -11.95 9.76 2.95
CA VAL A 119 -10.95 9.15 3.83
C VAL A 119 -9.99 8.31 2.98
N ILE A 120 -8.68 8.53 3.12
CA ILE A 120 -7.66 7.66 2.53
C ILE A 120 -7.66 6.33 3.28
N PRO A 121 -8.05 5.20 2.66
CA PRO A 121 -8.09 3.92 3.34
C PRO A 121 -6.69 3.34 3.49
N MET A 122 -6.53 2.52 4.52
CA MET A 122 -5.30 1.79 4.82
C MET A 122 -5.64 0.31 4.94
N PHE A 123 -4.78 -0.54 4.41
CA PHE A 123 -4.93 -1.98 4.46
C PHE A 123 -3.72 -2.58 5.15
N GLU A 124 -3.94 -3.40 6.15
CA GLU A 124 -2.92 -4.26 6.73
C GLU A 124 -2.69 -5.48 5.81
N LEU A 125 -1.44 -5.84 5.58
CA LEU A 125 -1.06 -7.08 4.92
C LEU A 125 -0.79 -8.13 5.99
N VAL A 126 -1.79 -8.96 6.29
CA VAL A 126 -1.71 -10.02 7.31
C VAL A 126 -1.15 -11.29 6.64
N PRO A 127 0.07 -11.75 6.99
CA PRO A 127 0.61 -12.99 6.43
C PRO A 127 -0.29 -14.20 6.74
N CYS A 128 -0.40 -15.13 5.80
CA CYS A 128 -1.09 -16.40 5.98
C CYS A 128 -0.23 -17.42 6.75
#